data_AF-A0A7W9HSW6-F1
#
_entry.id   AF-A0A7W9HSW6-F1
#
_cell.length_a   1.000
_cell.length_b   1.000
_cell.length_c   1.000
_cell.angle_alpha   90.00
_cell.angle_beta   90.00
_cell.angle_gamma   90.00
#
_symmetry.space_group_name_H-M   'P 1'
#
loop_
_entity.id
_entity.type
_entity.pdbx_description
1 polymer ?
#
loop_
_entity_poly.entity_id
_entity_poly.type
_entity_poly.pdbx_seq_one_letter_code
_entity_poly.pdbx_strand_id
1 'polypeptide(L)'
;MELRVQDGKAVVAGRDDAGEREVDPHALPLGAGLADALHEWAKVADAVARTDAPSDGAASALVTRRGRQLAGRLAADMRTAVEYTDPVTGELVVVDAPAETDAEPESVEEPEAEAPAPQEETPWGTGLTVTLIVAAVVTFTVYTLSVGLGETSQWLALLANALVVGGIAPSVWLARKTPVWRWVAYGVVAGVLAAWLSLLLTTLL
;
A
#
# COMPACT_ATOMS: atom_id res chain seq x y z
N MET A 1 -22.59 -16.97 -14.27
CA MET A 1 -22.34 -15.60 -14.78
C MET A 1 -20.85 -15.47 -14.96
N GLU A 2 -20.35 -14.95 -16.07
CA GLU A 2 -18.91 -14.77 -16.29
C GLU A 2 -18.57 -13.27 -16.36
N LEU A 3 -17.62 -12.82 -15.55
CA LEU A 3 -17.03 -11.49 -15.62
C LEU A 3 -15.71 -11.58 -16.39
N ARG A 4 -15.66 -10.92 -17.56
CA ARG A 4 -14.46 -10.83 -18.40
C ARG A 4 -14.21 -9.39 -18.82
N VAL A 5 -12.97 -9.10 -19.22
CA VAL A 5 -12.59 -7.80 -19.81
C VAL A 5 -12.50 -7.96 -21.32
N GLN A 6 -13.20 -7.12 -22.06
CA GLN A 6 -13.17 -7.10 -23.52
C GLN A 6 -13.02 -5.66 -24.01
N ASP A 7 -11.99 -5.39 -24.82
CA ASP A 7 -11.69 -4.07 -25.40
C ASP A 7 -11.68 -2.91 -24.38
N GLY A 8 -11.17 -3.17 -23.17
CA GLY A 8 -11.10 -2.18 -22.07
C GLY A 8 -12.43 -1.92 -21.34
N LYS A 9 -13.45 -2.74 -21.56
CA LYS A 9 -14.73 -2.70 -20.84
C LYS A 9 -14.90 -3.94 -19.98
N ALA A 10 -15.45 -3.76 -18.78
CA ALA A 10 -15.91 -4.87 -17.97
C ALA A 10 -17.23 -5.38 -18.56
N VAL A 11 -17.31 -6.67 -18.77
CA VAL A 11 -18.44 -7.33 -19.41
C VAL A 11 -18.89 -8.47 -18.51
N VAL A 12 -20.19 -8.52 -18.20
CA VAL A 12 -20.80 -9.63 -17.47
C VAL A 12 -21.62 -10.45 -18.47
N ALA A 13 -21.11 -11.62 -18.84
CA ALA A 13 -21.84 -12.58 -19.67
C ALA A 13 -22.74 -13.44 -18.78
N GLY A 14 -24.06 -13.33 -18.99
CA GLY A 14 -25.05 -14.20 -18.36
C GLY A 14 -25.57 -15.23 -19.35
N ARG A 15 -25.80 -16.47 -18.89
CA ARG A 15 -26.53 -17.47 -19.66
C ARG A 15 -28.02 -17.34 -19.32
N ASP A 16 -28.82 -16.94 -20.29
CA ASP A 16 -30.29 -16.91 -20.19
C ASP A 16 -30.87 -18.03 -21.10
N ASP A 17 -32.17 -18.31 -20.99
CA ASP A 17 -32.88 -19.35 -21.77
C ASP A 17 -32.77 -19.16 -23.30
N ALA A 18 -32.26 -18.00 -23.75
CA ALA A 18 -32.04 -17.63 -25.16
C ALA A 18 -30.57 -17.66 -25.64
N GLY A 19 -29.60 -18.04 -24.79
CA GLY A 19 -28.17 -18.11 -25.11
C GLY A 19 -27.26 -17.27 -24.22
N GLU A 20 -25.95 -17.24 -24.53
CA GLU A 20 -24.97 -16.35 -23.88
C GLU A 20 -25.29 -14.89 -24.22
N ARG A 21 -25.67 -14.09 -23.23
CA ARG A 21 -25.95 -12.67 -23.38
C ARG A 21 -24.89 -11.87 -22.66
N GLU A 22 -24.16 -11.10 -23.45
CA GLU A 22 -23.20 -10.11 -22.98
C GLU A 22 -23.97 -8.90 -22.44
N VAL A 23 -23.80 -8.58 -21.15
CA VAL A 23 -24.52 -7.48 -20.49
C VAL A 23 -23.50 -6.49 -19.89
N ASP A 24 -23.71 -5.21 -20.19
CA ASP A 24 -22.95 -4.11 -19.60
C ASP A 24 -23.27 -4.02 -18.09
N PRO A 25 -22.26 -3.98 -17.18
CA PRO A 25 -22.47 -3.82 -15.74
C PRO A 25 -23.36 -2.63 -15.36
N HIS A 26 -23.39 -1.55 -16.15
CA HIS A 26 -24.27 -0.40 -15.88
C HIS A 26 -25.75 -0.67 -16.14
N ALA A 27 -26.07 -1.70 -16.93
CA ALA A 27 -27.45 -2.12 -17.16
C ALA A 27 -27.98 -3.03 -16.03
N LEU A 28 -27.09 -3.47 -15.12
CA LEU A 28 -27.44 -4.30 -13.96
C LEU A 28 -27.74 -3.42 -12.74
N PRO A 29 -28.68 -3.81 -11.87
CA PRO A 29 -29.02 -3.07 -10.64
C PRO A 29 -27.95 -3.31 -9.57
N LEU A 30 -26.72 -2.87 -9.83
CA LEU A 30 -25.58 -3.04 -8.93
C LEU A 30 -25.55 -1.94 -7.86
N GLY A 31 -25.00 -2.27 -6.69
CA GLY A 31 -24.75 -1.33 -5.60
C GLY A 31 -23.97 -0.08 -6.05
N ALA A 32 -24.27 1.07 -5.45
CA ALA A 32 -23.78 2.38 -5.87
C ALA A 32 -22.24 2.42 -6.08
N GLY A 33 -21.82 2.66 -7.32
CA GLY A 33 -20.42 2.79 -7.72
C GLY A 33 -19.67 1.49 -8.07
N LEU A 34 -20.30 0.31 -7.96
CA LEU A 34 -19.66 -0.95 -8.34
C LEU A 34 -19.44 -1.07 -9.85
N ALA A 35 -20.42 -0.65 -10.66
CA ALA A 35 -20.32 -0.62 -12.11
C ALA A 35 -19.18 0.30 -12.59
N ASP A 36 -19.08 1.50 -12.00
CA ASP A 36 -18.00 2.45 -12.30
C ASP A 36 -16.63 1.85 -11.94
N ALA A 37 -16.53 1.22 -10.77
CA ALA A 37 -15.27 0.58 -10.32
C ALA A 37 -14.84 -0.59 -11.22
N LEU A 38 -15.80 -1.38 -11.74
CA LEU A 38 -15.52 -2.45 -12.70
C LEU A 38 -15.00 -1.87 -14.03
N HIS A 39 -15.61 -0.78 -14.52
CA HIS A 39 -15.19 -0.13 -15.77
C HIS A 39 -13.80 0.51 -15.64
N GLU A 40 -13.53 1.22 -14.54
CA GLU A 40 -12.22 1.80 -14.26
C GLU A 40 -11.14 0.73 -14.14
N TRP A 41 -11.44 -0.37 -13.45
CA TRP A 41 -10.52 -1.51 -13.35
C TRP A 41 -10.23 -2.14 -14.71
N ALA A 42 -11.26 -2.36 -15.55
CA ALA A 42 -11.09 -2.92 -16.89
C ALA A 42 -10.19 -2.04 -17.78
N LYS A 43 -10.33 -0.72 -17.70
CA LYS A 43 -9.49 0.22 -18.44
C LYS A 43 -8.02 0.16 -18.00
N VAL A 44 -7.77 -0.01 -16.70
CA VAL A 44 -6.40 -0.17 -16.16
C VAL A 44 -5.82 -1.53 -16.57
N ALA A 45 -6.61 -2.60 -16.50
CA ALA A 45 -6.20 -3.94 -16.90
C ALA A 45 -5.78 -3.98 -18.38
N ASP A 46 -6.56 -3.36 -19.27
CA ASP A 46 -6.26 -3.27 -20.70
C ASP A 46 -4.99 -2.43 -20.99
N ALA A 47 -4.77 -1.34 -20.25
CA ALA A 47 -3.54 -0.56 -20.38
C ALA A 47 -2.30 -1.35 -19.95
N VAL A 48 -2.42 -2.15 -18.88
CA VAL A 48 -1.34 -3.03 -18.40
C VAL A 48 -1.10 -4.18 -19.40
N ALA A 49 -2.14 -4.80 -19.94
CA ALA A 49 -2.04 -5.87 -20.93
C ALA A 49 -1.41 -5.42 -22.27
N ARG A 50 -1.63 -4.15 -22.67
CA ARG A 50 -1.00 -3.55 -23.86
C ARG A 50 0.46 -3.19 -23.68
N THR A 51 0.97 -3.21 -22.46
CA THR A 51 2.38 -2.95 -22.18
C THR A 51 3.13 -4.27 -22.29
N ASP A 52 4.25 -4.34 -23.01
CA ASP A 52 5.15 -5.52 -23.08
C ASP A 52 5.87 -5.82 -21.74
N ALA A 53 5.25 -5.48 -20.61
CA ALA A 53 5.78 -5.72 -19.27
C ALA A 53 5.56 -7.20 -18.89
N PRO A 54 6.50 -7.82 -18.15
CA PRO A 54 6.34 -9.19 -17.67
C PRO A 54 5.05 -9.35 -16.83
N SER A 55 4.35 -10.47 -17.01
CA SER A 55 3.13 -10.84 -16.28
C SER A 55 3.32 -10.89 -14.75
N ASP A 56 4.55 -11.05 -14.28
CA ASP A 56 4.91 -11.12 -12.85
C ASP A 56 5.23 -9.73 -12.24
N GLY A 57 4.98 -8.65 -12.98
CA GLY A 57 5.19 -7.29 -12.51
C GLY A 57 4.23 -6.90 -11.37
N ALA A 58 4.67 -5.99 -10.50
CA ALA A 58 3.85 -5.49 -9.38
C ALA A 58 2.50 -4.88 -9.83
N ALA A 59 2.46 -4.23 -11.00
CA ALA A 59 1.23 -3.69 -11.59
C ALA A 59 0.24 -4.80 -11.96
N SER A 60 0.75 -5.85 -12.60
CA SER A 60 0.00 -7.05 -13.00
C SER A 60 -0.62 -7.77 -11.79
N ALA A 61 0.17 -7.97 -10.72
CA ALA A 61 -0.30 -8.57 -9.48
C ALA A 61 -1.40 -7.76 -8.78
N LEU A 62 -1.34 -6.42 -8.86
CA LEU A 62 -2.38 -5.55 -8.32
C LEU A 62 -3.68 -5.62 -9.13
N VAL A 63 -3.59 -5.69 -10.47
CA VAL A 63 -4.76 -5.86 -11.36
C VAL A 63 -5.49 -7.16 -11.03
N THR A 64 -4.78 -8.28 -10.91
CA THR A 64 -5.32 -9.60 -10.53
C THR A 64 -6.02 -9.55 -9.17
N ARG A 65 -5.35 -9.03 -8.13
CA ARG A 65 -5.91 -8.98 -6.77
C ARG A 65 -7.16 -8.10 -6.72
N ARG A 66 -7.13 -6.96 -7.41
CA ARG A 66 -8.26 -6.03 -7.44
C ARG A 66 -9.45 -6.60 -8.21
N GLY A 67 -9.21 -7.28 -9.33
CA GLY A 67 -10.24 -7.95 -10.12
C GLY A 67 -10.97 -9.01 -9.31
N ARG A 68 -10.24 -9.86 -8.59
CA ARG A 68 -10.82 -10.87 -7.68
C ARG A 68 -11.69 -10.25 -6.59
N GLN A 69 -11.26 -9.13 -6.02
CA GLN A 69 -12.03 -8.42 -4.99
C GLN A 69 -13.34 -7.82 -5.54
N LEU A 70 -13.31 -7.31 -6.78
CA LEU A 70 -14.51 -6.80 -7.45
C LEU A 70 -15.46 -7.93 -7.84
N ALA A 71 -14.94 -9.06 -8.31
CA ALA A 71 -15.72 -10.27 -8.61
C ALA A 71 -16.46 -10.79 -7.38
N GLY A 72 -15.80 -10.83 -6.20
CA GLY A 72 -16.47 -11.23 -4.95
C GLY A 72 -17.58 -10.28 -4.51
N ARG A 73 -17.42 -8.97 -4.74
CA ARG A 73 -18.48 -8.00 -4.48
C ARG A 73 -19.64 -8.14 -5.47
N LEU A 74 -19.33 -8.40 -6.74
CA LEU A 74 -20.34 -8.67 -7.76
C LEU A 74 -21.13 -9.94 -7.42
N ALA A 75 -20.45 -11.01 -6.99
CA ALA A 75 -21.09 -12.25 -6.55
C ALA A 75 -22.00 -12.05 -5.34
N ALA A 76 -21.56 -11.25 -4.36
CA ALA A 76 -22.36 -10.91 -3.18
C ALA A 76 -23.60 -10.06 -3.52
N ASP A 77 -23.45 -9.06 -4.38
CA ASP A 77 -24.53 -8.15 -4.78
C ASP A 77 -25.58 -8.87 -5.66
N MET A 78 -25.10 -9.75 -6.55
CA MET A 78 -25.96 -10.56 -7.43
C MET A 78 -26.47 -11.87 -6.78
N ARG A 79 -25.98 -12.22 -5.59
CA ARG A 79 -26.24 -13.49 -4.88
C ARG A 79 -26.05 -14.74 -5.76
N THR A 80 -25.10 -14.69 -6.69
CA THR A 80 -24.82 -15.78 -7.63
C THR A 80 -23.32 -15.92 -7.80
N ALA A 81 -22.83 -17.15 -8.04
CA ALA A 81 -21.42 -17.37 -8.33
C ALA A 81 -21.02 -16.68 -9.65
N VAL A 82 -19.85 -16.04 -9.64
CA VAL A 82 -19.29 -15.32 -10.79
C VAL A 82 -17.99 -15.98 -11.21
N GLU A 83 -17.95 -16.49 -12.44
CA GLU A 83 -16.74 -16.94 -13.10
C GLU A 83 -15.93 -15.71 -13.51
N TYR A 84 -14.75 -15.51 -12.93
CA TYR A 84 -13.88 -14.37 -13.20
C TYR A 84 -12.71 -14.80 -14.07
N THR A 85 -12.54 -14.16 -15.22
CA THR A 85 -11.38 -14.38 -16.10
C THR A 85 -10.33 -13.29 -15.86
N ASP A 86 -9.14 -13.67 -15.41
CA ASP A 86 -8.03 -12.75 -15.17
C ASP A 86 -7.46 -12.23 -16.51
N PRO A 87 -7.48 -10.91 -16.78
CA PRO A 87 -6.98 -10.35 -18.03
C PRO A 87 -5.45 -10.39 -18.17
N VAL A 88 -4.71 -10.61 -17.07
CA VAL A 88 -3.25 -10.66 -17.05
C VAL A 88 -2.75 -12.09 -17.28
N THR A 89 -3.32 -13.06 -16.55
CA THR A 89 -2.88 -14.47 -16.60
C THR A 89 -3.72 -15.33 -17.53
N GLY A 90 -4.93 -14.89 -17.88
CA GLY A 90 -5.93 -15.69 -18.60
C GLY A 90 -6.59 -16.77 -17.75
N GLU A 91 -6.33 -16.80 -16.43
CA GLU A 91 -6.86 -17.81 -15.52
C GLU A 91 -8.34 -17.56 -15.23
N LEU A 92 -9.17 -18.59 -15.37
CA LEU A 92 -10.58 -18.56 -15.01
C LEU A 92 -10.74 -19.05 -13.56
N VAL A 93 -11.24 -18.17 -12.69
CA VAL A 93 -11.43 -18.41 -11.27
C VAL A 93 -12.91 -18.26 -10.94
N VAL A 94 -13.53 -19.30 -10.40
CA VAL A 94 -14.92 -19.23 -9.91
C VAL A 94 -14.92 -18.54 -8.55
N VAL A 95 -15.69 -17.46 -8.42
CA VAL A 95 -15.87 -16.73 -7.16
C VAL A 95 -17.30 -16.92 -6.67
N ASP A 96 -17.44 -17.69 -5.60
CA ASP A 96 -18.74 -18.00 -5.00
C ASP A 96 -19.33 -16.79 -4.27
N ALA A 97 -20.66 -16.66 -4.33
CA ALA A 97 -21.37 -15.71 -3.49
C ALA A 97 -21.32 -16.19 -2.03
N PRO A 98 -21.13 -15.29 -1.04
CA PRO A 98 -21.24 -15.65 0.37
C PRO A 98 -22.65 -16.19 0.60
N ALA A 99 -22.77 -17.50 0.83
CA ALA A 99 -24.04 -18.11 1.15
C ALA A 99 -24.55 -17.48 2.45
N GLU A 100 -25.72 -16.84 2.41
CA GLU A 100 -26.51 -16.58 3.61
C GLU A 100 -26.86 -17.97 4.16
N THR A 101 -26.07 -18.46 5.11
CA THR A 101 -26.24 -19.77 5.74
C THR A 101 -27.62 -19.84 6.39
N ASP A 102 -28.57 -20.49 5.72
CA ASP A 102 -29.64 -21.22 6.40
C ASP A 102 -28.94 -22.28 7.26
N ALA A 103 -28.85 -21.99 8.55
CA ALA A 103 -28.13 -22.78 9.53
C ALA A 103 -28.83 -24.13 9.77
N GLU A 104 -28.55 -25.10 8.91
CA GLU A 104 -28.41 -26.48 9.36
C GLU A 104 -27.07 -26.60 10.09
N PRO A 105 -27.02 -27.19 11.30
CA PRO A 105 -25.76 -27.39 12.01
C PRO A 105 -25.00 -28.54 11.34
N GLU A 106 -24.48 -28.29 10.15
CA GLU A 106 -23.36 -29.05 9.63
C GLU A 106 -22.24 -28.87 10.65
N SER A 107 -21.74 -30.01 11.13
CA SER A 107 -20.54 -30.13 11.93
C SER A 107 -19.52 -29.11 11.46
N VAL A 108 -19.24 -28.13 12.30
CA VAL A 108 -18.15 -27.18 12.14
C VAL A 108 -16.88 -28.03 12.08
N GLU A 109 -16.48 -28.44 10.88
CA GLU A 109 -15.08 -28.61 10.57
C GLU A 109 -14.49 -27.24 10.86
N GLU A 110 -13.75 -27.18 11.97
CA GLU A 110 -13.02 -25.99 12.39
C GLU A 110 -12.38 -25.41 11.14
N PRO A 111 -12.65 -24.13 10.79
CA PRO A 111 -12.02 -23.52 9.64
C PRO A 111 -10.52 -23.68 9.87
N GLU A 112 -9.89 -24.51 9.02
CA GLU A 112 -8.44 -24.69 9.00
C GLU A 112 -7.88 -23.28 8.99
N ALA A 113 -7.34 -22.87 10.14
CA ALA A 113 -7.02 -21.50 10.42
C ALA A 113 -6.15 -21.02 9.27
N GLU A 114 -6.74 -20.21 8.39
CA GLU A 114 -6.07 -19.71 7.20
C GLU A 114 -4.80 -19.04 7.71
N ALA A 115 -3.67 -19.70 7.42
CA ALA A 115 -2.40 -19.41 8.05
C ALA A 115 -2.16 -17.90 7.92
N PRO A 116 -1.81 -17.19 9.00
CA PRO A 116 -1.70 -15.73 8.98
C PRO A 116 -0.82 -15.35 7.80
N ALA A 117 -1.40 -14.58 6.85
CA ALA A 117 -0.69 -14.10 5.67
C ALA A 117 0.68 -13.56 6.13
N PRO A 118 1.80 -13.99 5.50
CA PRO A 118 3.12 -13.64 5.98
C PRO A 118 3.22 -12.13 6.12
N GLN A 119 3.38 -11.65 7.35
CA GLN A 119 3.61 -10.25 7.63
C GLN A 119 4.86 -9.87 6.85
N GLU A 120 4.75 -8.95 5.90
CA GLU A 120 5.91 -8.43 5.17
C GLU A 120 6.96 -8.01 6.20
N GLU A 121 8.05 -8.77 6.26
CA GLU A 121 9.09 -8.57 7.25
C GLU A 121 9.60 -7.14 7.10
N THR A 122 9.42 -6.32 8.14
CA THR A 122 9.97 -4.96 8.16
C THR A 122 11.44 -5.03 7.75
N PRO A 123 11.88 -4.36 6.67
CA PRO A 123 13.22 -4.55 6.13
C PRO A 123 14.24 -3.83 7.03
N TRP A 124 14.64 -4.51 8.11
CA TRP A 124 15.52 -3.99 9.15
C TRP A 124 16.87 -3.53 8.59
N GLY A 125 17.42 -4.25 7.60
CA GLY A 125 18.73 -3.94 7.03
C GLY A 125 18.78 -2.57 6.34
N THR A 126 17.80 -2.26 5.49
CA THR A 126 17.75 -0.96 4.79
C THR A 126 17.37 0.15 5.76
N GLY A 127 16.44 -0.12 6.70
CA GLY A 127 16.05 0.82 7.75
C GLY A 127 17.22 1.28 8.64
N LEU A 128 18.04 0.34 9.10
CA LEU A 128 19.21 0.65 9.93
C LEU A 128 20.27 1.46 9.18
N THR A 129 20.47 1.15 7.89
CA THR A 129 21.42 1.87 7.01
C THR A 129 20.97 3.32 6.80
N VAL A 130 19.70 3.53 6.50
CA VAL A 130 19.12 4.88 6.36
C VAL A 130 19.26 5.66 7.67
N THR A 131 18.97 5.01 8.80
CA THR A 131 19.13 5.61 10.13
C THR A 131 20.55 6.11 10.36
N LEU A 132 21.55 5.26 10.06
CA LEU A 132 22.96 5.59 10.23
C LEU A 132 23.39 6.77 9.35
N ILE A 133 23.02 6.74 8.07
CA ILE A 133 23.37 7.80 7.11
C ILE A 133 22.74 9.13 7.52
N VAL A 134 21.44 9.11 7.83
CA VAL A 134 20.71 10.32 8.27
C VAL A 134 21.32 10.86 9.57
N ALA A 135 21.64 9.99 10.53
CA ALA A 135 22.30 10.41 11.76
C ALA A 135 23.65 11.09 11.50
N ALA A 136 24.48 10.51 10.62
CA ALA A 136 25.78 11.09 10.27
C ALA A 136 25.64 12.47 9.60
N VAL A 137 24.73 12.60 8.63
CA VAL A 137 24.48 13.88 7.93
C VAL A 137 24.00 14.94 8.91
N VAL A 138 22.98 14.63 9.72
CA VAL A 138 22.43 15.56 10.70
C VAL A 138 23.49 15.95 11.74
N THR A 139 24.27 14.99 12.21
CA THR A 139 25.38 15.25 13.15
C THR A 139 26.35 16.25 12.56
N PHE A 140 26.80 16.02 11.34
CA PHE A 140 27.78 16.86 10.67
C PHE A 140 27.23 18.27 10.39
N THR A 141 25.98 18.36 9.92
CA THR A 141 25.31 19.64 9.68
C THR A 141 25.20 20.46 10.96
N VAL A 142 24.69 19.86 12.03
CA VAL A 142 24.52 20.55 13.33
C VAL A 142 25.87 20.93 13.93
N TYR A 143 26.86 20.03 13.89
CA TYR A 143 28.19 20.29 14.43
C TYR A 143 28.89 21.43 13.69
N THR A 144 28.95 21.37 12.35
CA THR A 144 29.62 22.39 11.53
C THR A 144 28.94 23.74 11.65
N LEU A 145 27.60 23.76 11.67
CA LEU A 145 26.83 24.98 11.91
C LEU A 145 27.14 25.56 13.30
N SER A 146 27.19 24.71 14.33
CA SER A 146 27.43 25.15 15.71
C SER A 146 28.85 25.65 15.94
N VAL A 147 29.87 25.02 15.33
CA VAL A 147 31.26 25.50 15.40
C VAL A 147 31.39 26.83 14.64
N GLY A 148 30.89 26.91 13.41
CA GLY A 148 30.98 28.13 12.60
C GLY A 148 30.22 29.32 13.21
N LEU A 149 29.07 29.08 13.87
CA LEU A 149 28.36 30.13 14.60
C LEU A 149 28.96 30.40 15.99
N GLY A 150 29.56 29.40 16.63
CA GLY A 150 30.20 29.51 17.94
C GLY A 150 31.35 30.52 17.95
N GLU A 151 32.06 30.66 16.82
CA GLU A 151 33.08 31.72 16.65
C GLU A 151 32.49 33.14 16.69
N THR A 152 31.18 33.30 16.42
CA THR A 152 30.51 34.61 16.38
C THR A 152 29.59 34.86 17.59
N SER A 153 28.69 33.93 17.92
CA SER A 153 27.75 34.03 19.04
C SER A 153 27.11 32.67 19.40
N GLN A 154 27.39 32.19 20.62
CA GLN A 154 26.83 30.93 21.15
C GLN A 154 25.29 30.95 21.24
N TRP A 155 24.67 32.11 21.45
CA TRP A 155 23.22 32.26 21.53
C TRP A 155 22.52 32.02 20.19
N LEU A 156 23.15 32.44 19.09
CA LEU A 156 22.64 32.22 17.73
C LEU A 156 22.70 30.73 17.34
N ALA A 157 23.74 30.02 17.75
CA ALA A 157 23.87 28.58 17.54
C ALA A 157 22.77 27.78 18.28
N LEU A 158 22.42 28.19 19.51
CA LEU A 158 21.33 27.61 20.29
C LEU A 158 19.97 27.87 19.64
N LEU A 159 19.72 29.09 19.19
CA LEU A 159 18.46 29.49 18.58
C LEU A 159 18.25 28.81 17.21
N ALA A 160 19.32 28.66 16.42
CA ALA A 160 19.30 27.89 15.18
C ALA A 160 19.00 26.41 15.41
N ASN A 161 19.62 25.78 16.41
CA ASN A 161 19.34 24.38 16.78
C ASN A 161 17.89 24.20 17.22
N ALA A 162 17.38 25.08 18.08
CA ALA A 162 15.99 25.03 18.53
C ALA A 162 15.00 25.21 17.36
N LEU A 163 15.32 26.08 16.39
CA LEU A 163 14.51 26.28 15.19
C LEU A 163 14.53 25.05 14.27
N VAL A 164 15.70 24.43 14.08
CA VAL A 164 15.86 23.21 13.28
C VAL A 164 15.12 22.04 13.93
N VAL A 165 15.31 21.82 15.23
CA VAL A 165 14.60 20.77 15.99
C VAL A 165 13.10 21.04 16.01
N GLY A 166 12.70 22.29 16.24
CA GLY A 166 11.29 22.71 16.23
C GLY A 166 10.63 22.59 14.85
N GLY A 167 11.37 22.82 13.77
CA GLY A 167 10.88 22.67 12.40
C GLY A 167 10.80 21.22 11.94
N ILE A 168 11.67 20.36 12.45
CA ILE A 168 11.70 18.92 12.08
C ILE A 168 10.74 18.09 12.95
N ALA A 169 10.45 18.51 14.18
CA ALA A 169 9.58 17.78 15.11
C ALA A 169 8.16 17.48 14.57
N PRO A 170 7.43 18.42 13.92
CA PRO A 170 6.11 18.14 13.36
C PRO A 170 6.16 17.12 12.21
N SER A 171 7.18 17.24 11.34
CA SER A 171 7.41 16.35 10.20
C SER A 171 7.76 14.93 10.66
N VAL A 172 8.59 14.81 11.70
CA VAL A 172 8.93 13.53 12.33
C VAL A 172 7.72 12.91 13.05
N TRP A 173 6.88 13.73 13.69
CA TRP A 173 5.69 13.26 14.37
C TRP A 173 4.59 12.77 13.42
N LEU A 174 4.50 13.33 12.20
CA LEU A 174 3.61 12.82 11.15
C LEU A 174 4.17 11.54 10.51
N ALA A 175 5.49 11.50 10.29
CA ALA A 175 6.23 10.40 9.69
C ALA A 175 6.16 9.07 10.49
N ARG A 176 5.90 9.12 11.80
CA ARG A 176 5.83 7.91 12.65
C ARG A 176 4.73 6.92 12.28
N LYS A 177 3.69 7.35 11.55
CA LYS A 177 2.55 6.49 11.16
C LYS A 177 2.85 5.63 9.93
N THR A 178 3.95 5.89 9.22
CA THR A 178 4.34 5.18 8.00
C THR A 178 5.59 4.32 8.28
N PRO A 179 5.56 2.99 8.05
CA PRO A 179 6.60 2.05 8.52
C PRO A 179 8.03 2.38 8.02
N VAL A 180 8.18 2.91 6.80
CA VAL A 180 9.49 3.26 6.23
C VAL A 180 10.07 4.54 6.83
N TRP A 181 9.22 5.53 7.12
CA TRP A 181 9.63 6.86 7.56
C TRP A 181 10.08 6.92 9.04
N ARG A 182 9.80 5.88 9.82
CA ARG A 182 10.27 5.74 11.21
C ARG A 182 11.81 5.72 11.31
N TRP A 183 12.49 5.11 10.35
CA TRP A 183 13.96 4.99 10.35
C TRP A 183 14.65 6.34 10.15
N VAL A 184 14.11 7.18 9.25
CA VAL A 184 14.60 8.54 9.04
C VAL A 184 14.43 9.37 10.32
N ALA A 185 13.28 9.26 10.99
CA ALA A 185 13.03 9.91 12.26
C ALA A 185 14.04 9.51 13.34
N TYR A 186 14.32 8.21 13.49
CA TYR A 186 15.34 7.73 14.43
C TYR A 186 16.73 8.28 14.09
N GLY A 187 17.07 8.34 12.79
CA GLY A 187 18.35 8.89 12.33
C GLY A 187 18.50 10.37 12.70
N VAL A 188 17.46 11.18 12.49
CA VAL A 188 17.48 12.60 12.88
C VAL A 188 17.68 12.77 14.38
N VAL A 189 16.89 12.06 15.20
CA VAL A 189 16.98 12.17 16.67
C VAL A 189 18.36 11.74 17.16
N ALA A 190 18.87 10.61 16.66
CA ALA A 190 20.20 10.11 17.00
C ALA A 190 21.30 11.09 16.58
N GLY A 191 21.20 11.67 15.37
CA GLY A 191 22.17 12.64 14.86
C GLY A 191 22.21 13.95 15.64
N VAL A 192 21.05 14.46 16.08
CA VAL A 192 20.99 15.65 16.95
C VAL A 192 21.65 15.38 18.30
N LEU A 193 21.33 14.24 18.93
CA LEU A 193 21.93 13.85 20.21
C LEU A 193 23.45 13.67 20.09
N ALA A 194 23.91 13.02 19.02
CA ALA A 194 25.34 12.84 18.76
C ALA A 194 26.05 14.19 18.55
N ALA A 195 25.44 15.13 17.83
CA ALA A 195 26.01 16.47 17.65
C ALA A 195 26.15 17.21 18.97
N TRP A 196 25.12 17.19 19.81
CA TRP A 196 25.16 17.83 21.12
C TRP A 196 26.21 17.19 22.03
N LEU A 197 26.33 15.87 22.01
CA LEU A 197 27.34 15.16 22.78
C LEU A 197 28.75 15.54 22.33
N SER A 198 29.01 15.58 21.02
CA SER A 198 30.29 16.02 20.47
C SER A 198 30.61 17.46 20.86
N LEU A 199 29.65 18.39 20.75
CA LEU A 199 29.83 19.78 21.15
C LEU A 199 30.13 19.88 22.66
N LEU A 200 29.40 19.16 23.50
CA LEU A 200 29.65 19.09 24.94
C LEU A 200 31.07 18.60 25.25
N LEU A 201 31.50 17.49 24.65
CA LEU A 201 32.87 16.97 24.81
C LEU A 201 33.91 18.02 24.40
N THR A 202 33.71 18.67 23.26
CA THR A 202 34.64 19.69 22.74
C THR A 202 34.68 20.93 23.64
N THR A 203 33.58 21.27 24.32
CA THR A 203 33.56 22.39 25.28
C THR A 203 34.12 22.04 26.66
N LEU A 204 34.12 20.75 27.03
CA LEU A 204 34.54 20.28 28.36
C LEU A 204 36.03 19.90 28.43
N LEU A 205 36.63 19.61 27.27
CA LEU A 205 37.99 19.07 27.10
C LEU A 205 38.93 20.14 26.56
#